data_AF-A0A821DXU8-F1
#
_entry.id   AF-A0A821DXU8-F1
#
_cell.length_a   1.000
_cell.length_b   1.000
_cell.length_c   1.000
_cell.angle_alpha   90.00
_cell.angle_beta   90.00
_cell.angle_gamma   90.00
#
_symmetry.space_group_name_H-M   'P 1'
#
loop_
_entity.id
_entity.type
_entity.pdbx_description
1 polymer ?
#
loop_
_entity_poly.entity_id
_entity_poly.type
_entity_poly.pdbx_seq_one_letter_code
_entity_poly.pdbx_strand_id
1 'polypeptide(L)'
;MLRNSSVLLLLFIFLLIILFYQLKYTIDPSVSIKVPVSQNNEKFKIISNEYSSLWYQKHCLKTKLAQKLVVEDLVKYLNNAHTSKNQICRQFATIFYAIFRLEEMYGLLKLSPVYLNKINQWLHNDQILIEQIKKQRIIKIYNRYTHEEMLYNYMRSQRPQTKSDISPNE
;
A
#
# COMPACT_ATOMS: atom_id res chain seq x y z
N MET A 1 -53.61 24.78 0.59
CA MET A 1 -52.16 24.98 0.30
C MET A 1 -51.22 23.90 0.88
N LEU A 2 -51.66 22.99 1.76
CA LEU A 2 -50.78 21.99 2.41
C LEU A 2 -50.43 20.74 1.57
N ARG A 3 -51.14 20.47 0.48
CA ARG A 3 -50.99 19.23 -0.31
C ARG A 3 -49.72 19.20 -1.19
N ASN A 4 -49.21 20.37 -1.59
CA ASN A 4 -48.03 20.46 -2.45
C ASN A 4 -46.71 20.29 -1.67
N SER A 5 -46.70 20.63 -0.37
CA SER A 5 -45.50 20.54 0.46
C SER A 5 -45.07 19.09 0.74
N SER A 6 -46.03 18.16 0.83
CA SER A 6 -45.73 16.74 1.04
C SER A 6 -45.09 16.09 -0.19
N VAL A 7 -45.49 16.50 -1.40
CA VAL A 7 -44.92 15.99 -2.65
C VAL A 7 -43.49 16.49 -2.84
N LEU A 8 -43.24 17.77 -2.53
CA LEU A 8 -41.89 18.35 -2.60
C LEU A 8 -40.92 17.69 -1.60
N LEU A 9 -41.39 17.37 -0.39
CA LEU A 9 -40.59 16.67 0.61
C LEU A 9 -40.19 15.25 0.14
N LEU A 10 -41.13 14.50 -0.44
CA LEU A 10 -40.87 13.17 -0.96
C LEU A 10 -39.87 13.18 -2.13
N LEU A 11 -40.00 14.15 -3.04
CA LEU A 11 -39.05 14.33 -4.16
C LEU A 11 -37.64 14.68 -3.65
N PHE A 12 -37.54 15.52 -2.63
CA PHE A 12 -36.27 15.88 -2.02
C PHE A 12 -35.58 14.67 -1.35
N ILE A 13 -36.33 13.86 -0.59
CA ILE A 13 -35.81 12.63 0.02
C ILE A 13 -35.34 11.64 -1.05
N PHE A 14 -36.12 11.48 -2.13
CA PHE A 14 -35.75 10.60 -3.24
C PHE A 14 -34.44 11.05 -3.92
N LEU A 15 -34.26 12.36 -4.14
CA LEU A 15 -33.02 12.92 -4.65
C LEU A 15 -31.82 12.67 -3.72
N LEU A 16 -31.99 12.81 -2.40
CA LEU A 16 -30.93 12.51 -1.43
C LEU A 16 -30.52 11.03 -1.45
N ILE A 17 -31.49 10.12 -1.59
CA ILE A 17 -31.21 8.68 -1.69
C ILE A 17 -30.41 8.39 -2.97
N ILE A 18 -30.80 8.96 -4.12
CA ILE A 18 -30.05 8.81 -5.37
C ILE A 18 -28.63 9.35 -5.20
N LEU A 19 -28.46 10.55 -4.63
CA LEU A 19 -27.15 11.16 -4.42
C LEU A 19 -26.26 10.29 -3.51
N PHE A 20 -26.83 9.72 -2.45
CA PHE A 20 -26.14 8.81 -1.54
C PHE A 20 -25.71 7.50 -2.21
N TYR A 21 -26.57 6.95 -3.09
CA TYR A 21 -26.23 5.76 -3.88
C TYR A 21 -25.13 6.03 -4.90
N GLN A 22 -25.16 7.19 -5.58
CA GLN A 22 -24.11 7.61 -6.50
C GLN A 22 -22.77 7.78 -5.77
N LEU A 23 -22.78 8.41 -4.59
CA LEU A 23 -21.57 8.57 -3.76
C LEU A 23 -21.01 7.22 -3.29
N LYS A 24 -21.85 6.26 -2.90
CA LYS A 24 -21.39 4.91 -2.53
C LYS A 24 -20.81 4.13 -3.71
N TYR A 25 -21.38 4.27 -4.90
CA TYR A 25 -20.89 3.56 -6.10
C TYR A 25 -19.58 4.14 -6.67
N THR A 26 -19.23 5.38 -6.32
CA THR A 26 -17.94 5.96 -6.74
C THR A 26 -16.73 5.54 -5.91
N ILE A 27 -16.93 4.82 -4.80
CA ILE A 27 -15.83 4.32 -3.97
C ILE A 27 -15.63 2.83 -4.28
N ASP A 28 -15.06 2.57 -5.45
CA ASP A 28 -14.57 1.25 -5.81
C ASP A 28 -13.28 0.98 -5.00
N PRO A 29 -13.21 -0.07 -4.15
CA PRO A 29 -12.00 -0.40 -3.39
C PRO A 29 -10.86 -0.92 -4.28
N SER A 30 -11.09 -1.08 -5.58
CA SER A 30 -10.06 -1.41 -6.57
C SER A 30 -9.57 -0.15 -7.30
N VAL A 31 -9.01 0.81 -6.56
CA VAL A 31 -8.26 1.92 -7.18
C VAL A 31 -6.97 1.37 -7.79
N SER A 32 -7.09 0.78 -8.98
CA SER A 32 -5.99 0.68 -9.92
C SER A 32 -5.75 2.08 -10.45
N ILE A 33 -4.70 2.74 -9.96
CA ILE A 33 -4.27 4.03 -10.49
C ILE A 33 -3.81 3.77 -11.93
N LYS A 34 -4.72 3.94 -12.89
CA LYS A 34 -4.39 4.01 -14.31
C LYS A 34 -3.71 5.36 -14.53
N VAL A 35 -2.39 5.39 -14.31
CA VAL A 35 -1.57 6.54 -14.67
C VAL A 35 -1.64 6.68 -16.20
N PRO A 36 -2.14 7.80 -16.75
CA PRO A 36 -2.10 8.03 -18.18
C PRO A 36 -0.63 8.04 -18.61
N VAL A 37 -0.29 7.16 -19.56
CA VAL A 37 1.01 7.15 -20.21
C VAL A 37 1.07 8.39 -21.10
N SER A 38 1.52 9.51 -20.52
CA SER A 38 1.87 10.71 -21.26
C SER A 38 3.09 10.38 -22.12
N GLN A 39 2.93 10.41 -23.45
CA GLN A 39 4.02 10.28 -24.42
C GLN A 39 4.89 11.54 -24.52
N ASN A 40 4.73 12.50 -23.62
CA ASN A 40 5.68 13.59 -23.52
C ASN A 40 6.94 13.04 -22.85
N ASN A 41 7.98 12.88 -23.66
CA ASN A 41 9.37 12.77 -23.22
C ASN A 41 9.75 14.05 -22.45
N GLU A 42 9.17 14.27 -21.27
CA GLU A 42 9.74 15.17 -20.29
C GLU A 42 11.11 14.57 -19.98
N LYS A 43 12.16 15.16 -20.59
CA LYS A 43 13.55 14.93 -20.19
C LYS A 43 13.55 14.96 -18.68
N PHE A 44 13.73 13.80 -18.04
CA PHE A 44 13.84 13.69 -16.60
C PHE A 44 14.94 14.65 -16.18
N LYS A 45 14.54 15.81 -15.66
CA LYS A 45 15.48 16.80 -15.15
C LYS A 45 16.07 16.12 -13.92
N ILE A 46 17.33 15.70 -14.04
CA ILE A 46 18.05 15.00 -12.97
C ILE A 46 17.85 15.84 -11.71
N ILE A 47 17.15 15.26 -10.72
CA ILE A 47 16.99 15.91 -9.43
C ILE A 47 18.41 16.03 -8.88
N SER A 48 18.89 17.26 -8.73
CA SER A 48 20.24 17.54 -8.24
C SER A 48 20.51 16.75 -6.95
N ASN A 49 21.77 16.36 -6.71
CA ASN A 49 22.27 15.74 -5.46
C ASN A 49 22.11 16.65 -4.23
N GLU A 50 21.26 17.66 -4.30
CA GLU A 50 21.04 18.71 -3.32
C GLU A 50 20.29 18.20 -2.08
N TYR A 51 19.53 17.10 -2.20
CA TYR A 51 18.72 16.56 -1.12
C TYR A 51 19.26 15.22 -0.61
N SER A 52 19.52 15.16 0.70
CA SER A 52 19.95 13.93 1.37
C SER A 52 18.82 12.91 1.50
N SER A 53 19.16 11.64 1.72
CA SER A 53 18.18 10.58 2.01
C SER A 53 17.30 10.92 3.22
N LEU A 54 17.89 11.53 4.26
CA LEU A 54 17.17 12.01 5.45
C LEU A 54 16.16 13.10 5.12
N TRP A 55 16.48 13.98 4.17
CA TRP A 55 15.56 15.00 3.70
C TRP A 55 14.32 14.35 3.05
N TYR A 56 14.50 13.39 2.15
CA TYR A 56 13.38 12.67 1.52
C TYR A 56 12.52 11.91 2.53
N GLN A 57 13.14 11.23 3.49
CA GLN A 57 12.41 10.53 4.56
C GLN A 57 11.50 11.50 5.34
N LYS A 58 12.08 12.62 5.79
CA LYS A 58 11.36 13.62 6.57
C LYS A 58 10.26 14.31 5.77
N HIS A 59 10.56 14.75 4.55
CA HIS A 59 9.70 15.66 3.79
C HIS A 59 8.75 14.96 2.82
N CYS A 60 9.14 13.81 2.27
CA CYS A 60 8.34 13.10 1.27
C CYS A 60 7.61 11.90 1.84
N LEU A 61 8.29 11.08 2.66
CA LEU A 61 7.68 9.85 3.19
C LEU A 61 6.84 10.09 4.44
N LYS A 62 7.01 11.26 5.08
CA LYS A 62 6.39 11.66 6.36
C LYS A 62 6.72 10.69 7.50
N THR A 63 7.94 10.16 7.50
CA THR A 63 8.42 9.29 8.58
C THR A 63 9.11 10.11 9.66
N LYS A 64 9.20 9.57 10.88
CA LYS A 64 10.04 10.19 11.91
C LYS A 64 11.50 10.10 11.47
N LEU A 65 12.31 11.11 11.81
CA LEU A 65 13.75 11.09 11.52
C LEU A 65 14.37 9.85 12.17
N ALA A 66 15.27 9.17 11.46
CA ALA A 66 15.92 7.93 11.91
C ALA A 66 15.00 6.70 12.09
N GLN A 67 13.72 6.78 11.70
CA GLN A 67 12.88 5.58 11.61
C GLN A 67 13.39 4.69 10.46
N LYS A 68 13.67 3.42 10.76
CA LYS A 68 14.00 2.43 9.74
C LYS A 68 12.83 2.30 8.77
N LEU A 69 13.09 2.50 7.48
CA LEU A 69 12.10 2.27 6.43
C LEU A 69 11.88 0.77 6.26
N VAL A 70 10.61 0.40 6.12
CA VAL A 70 10.18 -0.98 5.89
C VAL A 70 9.41 -1.05 4.56
N VAL A 71 9.58 -2.15 3.81
CA VAL A 71 8.98 -2.33 2.48
C VAL A 71 7.45 -2.43 2.57
N GLU A 72 6.96 -2.90 3.70
CA GLU A 72 5.57 -3.02 4.11
C GLU A 72 4.83 -1.69 4.03
N ASP A 73 5.54 -0.57 4.20
CA ASP A 73 4.98 0.76 4.12
C ASP A 73 5.27 1.46 2.78
N LEU A 74 5.90 0.78 1.81
CA LEU A 74 6.36 1.38 0.55
C LEU A 74 5.23 2.11 -0.19
N VAL A 75 4.05 1.48 -0.31
CA VAL A 75 2.89 2.08 -0.98
C VAL A 75 2.42 3.32 -0.23
N LYS A 76 2.36 3.27 1.10
CA LYS A 76 2.02 4.41 1.95
C LYS A 76 3.02 5.55 1.77
N TYR A 77 4.31 5.25 1.77
CA TYR A 77 5.38 6.23 1.58
C TYR A 77 5.27 6.94 0.22
N LEU A 78 5.02 6.19 -0.85
CA LEU A 78 4.88 6.75 -2.20
C LEU A 78 3.58 7.52 -2.37
N ASN A 79 2.49 7.08 -1.76
CA ASN A 79 1.23 7.85 -1.73
C ASN A 79 1.39 9.17 -0.96
N ASN A 80 2.12 9.16 0.16
CA ASN A 80 2.46 10.39 0.90
C ASN A 80 3.28 11.36 0.06
N ALA A 81 4.26 10.85 -0.69
CA ALA A 81 5.10 11.65 -1.57
C ALA A 81 4.30 12.21 -2.76
N HIS A 82 3.47 11.38 -3.40
CA HIS A 82 2.62 11.74 -4.54
C HIS A 82 1.59 12.81 -4.19
N THR A 83 1.02 12.76 -2.99
CA THR A 83 0.02 13.73 -2.49
C THR A 83 0.65 14.90 -1.72
N SER A 84 1.98 14.98 -1.68
CA SER A 84 2.68 16.04 -0.95
C SER A 84 2.48 17.42 -1.60
N LYS A 85 2.42 18.47 -0.78
CA LYS A 85 2.45 19.86 -1.25
C LYS A 85 3.81 20.24 -1.86
N ASN A 86 4.89 19.54 -1.47
CA ASN A 86 6.22 19.77 -2.01
C ASN A 86 6.35 19.16 -3.42
N GLN A 87 6.72 19.99 -4.40
CA GLN A 87 6.87 19.57 -5.80
C GLN A 87 7.93 18.47 -5.98
N ILE A 88 9.05 18.53 -5.25
CA ILE A 88 10.14 17.55 -5.34
C ILE A 88 9.63 16.17 -4.91
N CYS A 89 8.82 16.10 -3.85
CA CYS A 89 8.23 14.83 -3.40
C CYS A 89 7.26 14.24 -4.43
N ARG A 90 6.46 15.09 -5.10
CA ARG A 90 5.58 14.63 -6.17
C ARG A 90 6.38 14.14 -7.37
N GLN A 91 7.43 14.85 -7.76
CA GLN A 91 8.33 14.44 -8.84
C GLN A 91 9.03 13.12 -8.52
N PHE A 92 9.54 12.95 -7.29
CA PHE A 92 10.10 11.69 -6.81
C PHE A 92 9.12 10.52 -6.97
N ALA A 93 7.88 10.68 -6.49
CA ALA A 93 6.86 9.64 -6.64
C ALA A 93 6.48 9.40 -8.11
N THR A 94 6.43 10.45 -8.93
CA THR A 94 6.13 10.36 -10.36
C THR A 94 7.20 9.55 -11.09
N ILE A 95 8.47 9.82 -10.84
CA ILE A 95 9.60 9.06 -11.39
C ILE A 95 9.50 7.60 -10.95
N PHE A 96 9.25 7.36 -9.67
CA PHE A 96 9.09 6.00 -9.16
C PHE A 96 7.96 5.25 -9.91
N TYR A 97 6.78 5.85 -10.04
CA TYR A 97 5.64 5.23 -10.73
C TYR A 97 5.80 5.11 -12.25
N ALA A 98 6.67 5.92 -12.85
CA ALA A 98 7.04 5.79 -14.25
C ALA A 98 7.91 4.54 -14.50
N ILE A 99 8.70 4.12 -13.51
CA ILE A 99 9.56 2.93 -13.60
C ILE A 99 8.85 1.69 -13.07
N PHE A 100 8.16 1.81 -11.94
CA PHE A 100 7.58 0.70 -11.23
C PHE A 100 6.05 0.80 -11.15
N ARG A 101 5.39 -0.34 -11.25
CA ARG A 101 4.00 -0.53 -10.85
C ARG A 101 3.99 -1.25 -9.51
N LEU A 102 3.24 -0.73 -8.56
CA LEU A 102 3.03 -1.34 -7.26
C LEU A 102 1.61 -1.85 -7.14
N GLU A 103 1.45 -3.06 -6.62
CA GLU A 103 0.16 -3.66 -6.32
C GLU A 103 0.18 -4.25 -4.92
N GLU A 104 -0.83 -3.90 -4.13
CA GLU A 104 -1.09 -4.55 -2.85
C GLU A 104 -2.11 -5.66 -3.06
N MET A 105 -1.72 -6.87 -2.72
CA MET A 105 -2.58 -8.03 -2.76
C MET A 105 -2.87 -8.48 -1.35
N TYR A 106 -4.14 -8.80 -1.08
CA TYR A 106 -4.60 -9.31 0.19
C TYR A 106 -5.17 -10.71 0.01
N GLY A 107 -4.68 -11.65 0.80
CA GLY A 107 -5.13 -13.04 0.80
C GLY A 107 -5.67 -13.44 2.17
N LEU A 108 -6.87 -14.03 2.17
CA LEU A 108 -7.39 -14.69 3.37
C LEU A 108 -6.90 -16.13 3.41
N LEU A 109 -6.16 -16.48 4.46
CA LEU A 109 -5.71 -17.85 4.70
C LEU A 109 -6.65 -18.55 5.67
N LYS A 110 -7.31 -19.59 5.17
CA LYS A 110 -8.04 -20.54 6.01
C LYS A 110 -7.05 -21.56 6.55
N LEU A 111 -6.73 -21.45 7.83
CA LEU A 111 -5.86 -22.39 8.52
C LEU A 111 -6.72 -23.44 9.25
N SER A 112 -6.39 -24.72 9.09
CA SER A 112 -7.00 -25.75 9.93
C SER A 112 -6.51 -25.62 11.37
N PRO A 113 -7.29 -26.07 12.38
CA PRO A 113 -6.88 -25.97 13.79
C PRO A 113 -5.51 -26.60 14.08
N VAL A 114 -5.21 -27.73 13.42
CA VAL A 114 -3.92 -28.42 13.54
C VAL A 114 -2.77 -27.55 13.03
N TYR A 115 -2.97 -26.86 11.91
CA TYR A 115 -1.94 -26.00 11.32
C TYR A 115 -1.78 -24.70 12.12
N LEU A 116 -2.87 -24.16 12.64
CA LEU A 116 -2.87 -22.97 13.49
C LEU A 116 -2.04 -23.21 14.77
N ASN A 117 -2.14 -24.39 15.38
CA ASN A 117 -1.35 -24.73 16.56
C ASN A 117 0.16 -24.71 16.26
N LYS A 118 0.59 -25.25 15.11
CA LYS A 118 1.99 -25.20 14.68
C LYS A 118 2.46 -23.77 14.43
N ILE A 119 1.64 -22.96 13.76
CA ILE A 119 1.96 -21.55 13.49
C ILE A 119 2.06 -20.74 14.79
N ASN A 120 1.17 -20.98 15.77
CA ASN A 120 1.24 -20.33 17.06
C ASN A 120 2.57 -20.60 17.76
N GLN A 121 3.06 -21.85 17.71
CA GLN A 121 4.37 -22.20 18.24
C GLN A 121 5.50 -21.47 17.50
N TRP A 122 5.44 -21.40 16.16
CA TRP A 122 6.45 -20.69 15.35
C TRP A 122 6.51 -19.19 15.63
N LEU A 123 5.35 -18.59 15.91
CA LEU A 123 5.23 -17.16 16.20
C LEU A 123 5.28 -16.84 17.69
N HIS A 124 5.73 -17.78 18.54
CA HIS A 124 5.81 -17.58 20.00
C HIS A 124 4.49 -17.09 20.63
N ASN A 125 3.36 -17.57 20.10
CA ASN A 125 2.00 -17.20 20.50
C ASN A 125 1.65 -15.70 20.32
N ASP A 126 2.38 -14.97 19.47
CA ASP A 126 2.07 -13.57 19.14
C ASP A 126 0.77 -13.46 18.33
N GLN A 127 -0.30 -13.02 18.98
CA GLN A 127 -1.62 -12.87 18.38
C GLN A 127 -1.65 -11.84 17.24
N ILE A 128 -0.81 -10.80 17.28
CA ILE A 128 -0.74 -9.79 16.23
C ILE A 128 -0.21 -10.44 14.95
N LEU A 129 0.87 -11.22 15.06
CA LEU A 129 1.44 -11.94 13.91
C LEU A 129 0.49 -13.03 13.39
N ILE A 130 -0.24 -13.71 14.26
CA ILE A 130 -1.24 -14.71 13.86
C ILE A 130 -2.37 -14.08 13.04
N GLU A 131 -2.89 -12.93 13.48
CA GLU A 131 -3.91 -12.20 12.73
C GLU A 131 -3.37 -11.65 11.39
N GLN A 132 -2.10 -11.23 11.35
CA GLN A 132 -1.42 -10.87 10.10
C GLN A 132 -1.27 -12.06 9.14
N ILE A 133 -1.02 -13.28 9.65
CA ILE A 133 -1.00 -14.48 8.80
C ILE A 133 -2.36 -14.76 8.18
N LYS A 134 -3.44 -14.62 8.94
CA LYS A 134 -4.79 -14.85 8.41
C LYS A 134 -5.12 -13.88 7.29
N LYS A 135 -4.53 -12.68 7.30
CA LYS A 135 -4.71 -11.61 6.33
C LYS A 135 -3.38 -11.26 5.67
N GLN A 136 -2.85 -12.20 4.88
CA GLN A 136 -1.56 -11.98 4.22
C GLN A 136 -1.63 -10.80 3.27
N ARG A 137 -0.74 -9.83 3.50
CA ARG A 137 -0.47 -8.72 2.61
C ARG A 137 0.79 -9.02 1.82
N ILE A 138 0.68 -8.96 0.50
CA ILE A 138 1.79 -9.14 -0.44
C ILE A 138 1.92 -7.86 -1.25
N ILE A 139 3.12 -7.33 -1.36
CA ILE A 139 3.43 -6.18 -2.21
C ILE A 139 4.11 -6.72 -3.46
N LYS A 140 3.48 -6.51 -4.61
CA LYS A 140 4.02 -6.83 -5.92
C LYS A 140 4.62 -5.57 -6.52
N ILE A 141 5.90 -5.65 -6.88
CA ILE A 141 6.67 -4.58 -7.53
C ILE A 141 7.00 -5.06 -8.92
N TYR A 142 6.50 -4.38 -9.93
CA TYR A 142 6.73 -4.71 -11.33
C TYR A 142 7.52 -3.59 -12.01
N ASN A 143 8.71 -3.90 -12.53
CA ASN A 143 9.51 -2.95 -13.30
C ASN A 143 9.00 -2.93 -14.74
N ARG A 144 8.51 -1.76 -15.18
CA ARG A 144 7.93 -1.59 -16.52
C ARG A 144 8.96 -1.67 -17.65
N TYR A 145 10.23 -1.42 -17.35
CA TYR A 145 11.30 -1.42 -18.35
C TYR A 145 11.96 -2.78 -18.49
N THR A 146 12.29 -3.43 -17.36
CA THR A 146 12.93 -4.77 -17.39
C THR A 146 11.92 -5.90 -17.46
N HIS A 147 10.63 -5.62 -17.25
CA HIS A 147 9.55 -6.60 -17.12
C HIS A 147 9.76 -7.59 -15.95
N GLU A 148 10.65 -7.27 -15.03
CA GLU A 148 10.90 -8.07 -13.84
C GLU A 148 9.83 -7.83 -12.77
N GLU A 149 9.49 -8.90 -12.07
CA GLU A 149 8.53 -8.90 -10.99
C GLU A 149 9.17 -9.34 -9.68
N MET A 150 8.92 -8.57 -8.62
CA MET A 150 9.34 -8.88 -7.27
C MET A 150 8.11 -8.96 -6.36
N LEU A 151 8.00 -10.06 -5.62
CA LEU A 151 6.95 -10.27 -4.63
C LEU A 151 7.55 -10.16 -3.23
N TYR A 152 7.11 -9.16 -2.49
CA TYR A 152 7.43 -8.99 -1.09
C TYR A 152 6.29 -9.51 -0.22
N ASN A 153 6.59 -10.51 0.62
CA ASN A 153 5.67 -11.02 1.63
C ASN A 153 6.33 -10.90 3.00
N TYR A 154 5.77 -10.04 3.86
CA TYR A 154 6.30 -9.78 5.20
C TYR A 154 6.50 -11.07 6.01
N MET A 155 5.56 -12.02 5.89
CA MET A 155 5.62 -13.27 6.65
C MET A 155 6.82 -14.15 6.27
N ARG A 156 7.48 -13.91 5.13
CA ARG A 156 8.70 -14.65 4.76
C ARG A 156 9.86 -14.36 5.72
N SER A 157 9.98 -13.14 6.22
CA SER A 157 11.06 -12.78 7.18
C SER A 157 10.81 -13.36 8.57
N GLN A 158 9.55 -13.65 8.89
CA GLN A 158 9.12 -14.26 10.16
C GLN A 158 9.18 -15.79 10.15
N ARG A 159 9.69 -16.40 9.08
CA ARG A 159 9.87 -17.86 9.05
C ARG A 159 10.92 -18.27 10.08
N PRO A 160 10.70 -19.39 10.80
CA PRO A 160 11.74 -19.98 11.62
C PRO A 160 12.99 -20.16 10.76
N GLN A 161 14.08 -19.53 11.15
CA GLN A 161 15.38 -19.86 10.56
C GLN A 161 15.78 -21.20 11.16
N THR A 162 16.15 -22.17 10.32
CA THR A 162 16.80 -23.38 10.81
C THR A 162 17.99 -22.92 11.63
N LYS A 163 18.03 -23.24 12.94
CA LYS A 163 19.26 -23.05 13.69
C LYS A 163 20.33 -23.81 12.93
N SER A 164 21.37 -23.12 12.48
CA SER A 164 22.52 -23.80 11.92
C SER A 164 23.08 -24.66 13.04
N ASP A 165 22.94 -25.97 12.94
CA ASP A 165 23.62 -26.95 13.79
C ASP A 165 25.12 -26.96 13.43
N ILE A 166 25.77 -25.79 13.44
CA ILE A 166 27.22 -25.71 13.44
C ILE A 166 27.60 -25.91 14.90
N SER A 167 27.80 -27.17 15.26
CA SER A 167 28.60 -27.54 16.43
C SER A 167 29.93 -26.81 16.32
N PRO A 168 30.30 -25.94 17.28
CA PRO A 168 31.64 -25.40 17.32
C PRO A 168 32.54 -26.50 17.88
N ASN A 169 32.94 -27.46 17.05
CA ASN A 169 34.02 -28.42 17.31
C ASN A 169 34.24 -29.29 16.04
N GLU A 170 35.09 -28.81 15.14
CA GLU A 170 36.09 -29.62 14.41
C GLU A 170 37.40 -28.82 14.37
#